data_AF-A0A2Z3VA55-F1
#
_entry.id   AF-A0A2Z3VA55-F1
#
_cell.length_a   1.000
_cell.length_b   1.000
_cell.length_c   1.000
_cell.angle_alpha   90.00
_cell.angle_beta   90.00
_cell.angle_gamma   90.00
#
_symmetry.space_group_name_H-M   'P 1'
#
loop_
_entity.id
_entity.type
_entity.pdbx_description
1 polymer ?
#
loop_
_entity_poly.entity_id
_entity_poly.type
_entity_poly.pdbx_seq_one_letter_code
_entity_poly.pdbx_strand_id
1 'polypeptide(L)'
;MHPVGSPEKGRQEQKSRRSVLDALRRGMAMRTIVHASVLDDPRKAARVRELHAVGNLHRVVAEPIQQLLVFDRAVAFVRITPVAYSPGALVIRQQSLITTLIDLFEQTWARAREVTEPTHRLTPREREVLGLIAEGRSNSAVARALSITEAAVGKHVASVFVKLELPATQDDNRRVLAVLAYLRGAAR
;
A
#
# COMPACT_ATOMS: atom_id res chain seq x y z
N MET A 1 26.28 9.76 -0.23
CA MET A 1 26.79 8.46 -0.72
C MET A 1 26.05 7.36 0.05
N HIS A 2 24.99 6.79 -0.51
CA HIS A 2 24.19 5.75 0.17
C HIS A 2 24.94 4.42 0.13
N PRO A 3 25.04 3.66 1.23
CA PRO A 3 25.70 2.38 1.18
C PRO A 3 24.80 1.40 0.42
N VAL A 4 25.35 0.89 -0.68
CA VAL A 4 24.83 -0.26 -1.43
C VAL A 4 24.63 -1.40 -0.43
N GLY A 5 23.39 -1.90 -0.32
CA GLY A 5 23.06 -3.00 0.58
C GLY A 5 23.98 -4.19 0.35
N SER A 6 24.58 -4.70 1.43
CA SER A 6 25.56 -5.78 1.37
C SER A 6 24.98 -7.06 0.73
N PRO A 7 25.78 -7.86 0.01
CA PRO A 7 25.36 -9.12 -0.62
C PRO A 7 24.80 -10.17 0.37
N GLU A 8 25.00 -9.98 1.68
CA GLU A 8 24.37 -10.76 2.74
C GLU A 8 22.90 -10.40 2.98
N LYS A 9 22.51 -9.11 2.88
CA LYS A 9 21.10 -8.70 2.95
C LYS A 9 20.29 -9.33 1.83
N GLY A 10 20.80 -9.35 0.61
CA GLY A 10 20.12 -9.97 -0.54
C GLY A 10 19.92 -11.48 -0.39
N ARG A 11 20.88 -12.21 0.18
CA ARG A 11 20.75 -13.66 0.45
C ARG A 11 19.78 -13.96 1.60
N GLN A 12 19.81 -13.15 2.67
CA GLN A 12 18.91 -13.28 3.83
C GLN A 12 17.46 -12.97 3.45
N GLU A 13 17.25 -11.96 2.60
CA GLU A 13 15.95 -11.54 2.08
C GLU A 13 15.38 -12.60 1.12
N GLN A 14 16.22 -13.21 0.27
CA GLN A 14 15.82 -14.30 -0.61
C GLN A 14 15.46 -15.59 0.15
N LYS A 15 16.19 -15.92 1.22
CA LYS A 15 15.89 -17.08 2.09
C LYS A 15 14.60 -16.87 2.89
N SER A 16 14.42 -15.68 3.46
CA SER A 16 13.16 -15.25 4.10
C SER A 16 11.98 -15.30 3.11
N ARG A 17 12.22 -14.89 1.86
CA ARG A 17 11.22 -14.91 0.78
C ARG A 17 10.69 -16.31 0.51
N ARG A 18 11.58 -17.30 0.38
CA ARG A 18 11.20 -18.69 0.09
C ARG A 18 10.41 -19.30 1.25
N SER A 19 10.86 -19.04 2.48
CA SER A 19 10.21 -19.53 3.70
C SER A 19 8.75 -19.06 3.82
N VAL A 20 8.48 -17.77 3.59
CA VAL A 20 7.10 -17.23 3.66
C VAL A 20 6.23 -17.79 2.54
N LEU A 21 6.74 -17.86 1.31
CA LEU A 21 6.00 -18.43 0.18
C LEU A 21 5.64 -19.90 0.43
N ASP A 22 6.59 -20.68 0.95
CA ASP A 22 6.35 -22.09 1.23
C ASP A 22 5.39 -22.27 2.42
N ALA A 23 5.42 -21.39 3.43
CA ALA A 23 4.46 -21.40 4.52
C ALA A 23 3.03 -21.08 4.05
N LEU A 24 2.86 -20.08 3.18
CA LEU A 24 1.57 -19.75 2.56
C LEU A 24 1.03 -20.93 1.74
N ARG A 25 1.90 -21.57 0.93
CA ARG A 25 1.54 -22.78 0.16
C ARG A 25 1.15 -23.97 1.04
N ARG A 26 1.67 -24.05 2.26
CA ARG A 26 1.28 -25.06 3.27
C ARG A 26 -0.02 -24.71 4.01
N GLY A 27 -0.71 -23.63 3.64
CA GLY A 27 -2.01 -23.26 4.20
C GLY A 27 -1.96 -22.25 5.35
N MET A 28 -0.80 -21.62 5.61
CA MET A 28 -0.73 -20.52 6.58
C MET A 28 -1.62 -19.36 6.11
N ALA A 29 -2.58 -18.96 6.92
CA ALA A 29 -3.35 -17.74 6.69
C ALA A 29 -2.53 -16.52 7.14
N MET A 30 -2.30 -15.59 6.22
CA MET A 30 -1.56 -14.36 6.50
C MET A 30 -2.35 -13.13 6.06
N ARG A 31 -2.37 -12.12 6.93
CA ARG A 31 -2.89 -10.79 6.66
C ARG A 31 -1.79 -9.78 6.92
N THR A 32 -1.55 -8.89 5.97
CA THR A 32 -0.43 -7.94 6.00
C THR A 32 -0.91 -6.54 5.69
N ILE A 33 -0.65 -5.59 6.60
CA ILE A 33 -0.85 -4.17 6.31
C ILE A 33 0.52 -3.58 5.95
N VAL A 34 0.58 -2.86 4.83
CA VAL A 34 1.78 -2.14 4.39
C VAL A 34 1.50 -0.66 4.27
N HIS A 35 2.53 0.16 4.52
CA HIS A 35 2.44 1.58 4.21
C HIS A 35 2.50 1.81 2.69
N ALA A 36 1.78 2.82 2.19
CA ALA A 36 1.70 3.13 0.76
C ALA A 36 3.07 3.33 0.10
N SER A 37 4.08 3.81 0.84
CA SER A 37 5.45 4.00 0.29
C SER A 37 6.14 2.70 -0.12
N VAL A 38 5.68 1.54 0.36
CA VAL A 38 6.19 0.24 -0.11
C VAL A 38 5.93 0.06 -1.61
N LEU A 39 4.89 0.71 -2.11
CA LEU A 39 4.39 0.53 -3.46
C LEU A 39 4.95 1.57 -4.44
N ASP A 40 5.66 2.58 -3.93
CA ASP A 40 6.46 3.54 -4.71
C ASP A 40 7.75 2.89 -5.28
N ASP A 41 8.25 1.84 -4.62
CA ASP A 41 9.41 1.06 -5.09
C ASP A 41 8.92 -0.13 -5.93
N PRO A 42 9.25 -0.20 -7.25
CA PRO A 42 8.79 -1.26 -8.13
C PRO A 42 9.13 -2.67 -7.66
N ARG A 43 10.29 -2.86 -7.02
CA ARG A 43 10.73 -4.18 -6.52
C ARG A 43 9.89 -4.63 -5.33
N LYS A 44 9.64 -3.71 -4.39
CA LYS A 44 8.79 -3.98 -3.23
C LYS A 44 7.32 -4.14 -3.63
N ALA A 45 6.85 -3.37 -4.61
CA ALA A 45 5.51 -3.50 -5.15
C ALA A 45 5.28 -4.84 -5.84
N ALA A 46 6.23 -5.28 -6.66
CA ALA A 46 6.19 -6.62 -7.26
C ALA A 46 6.14 -7.71 -6.18
N ARG A 47 6.88 -7.52 -5.08
CA ARG A 47 6.89 -8.47 -3.95
C ARG A 47 5.55 -8.57 -3.22
N VAL A 48 4.92 -7.44 -2.93
CA VAL A 48 3.57 -7.41 -2.32
C VAL A 48 2.56 -8.11 -3.23
N ARG A 49 2.61 -7.85 -4.55
CA ARG A 49 1.74 -8.51 -5.53
C ARG A 49 1.96 -10.02 -5.63
N GLU A 50 3.22 -10.47 -5.66
CA GLU A 50 3.57 -11.91 -5.71
C GLU A 50 3.02 -12.64 -4.48
N LEU A 51 3.22 -12.08 -3.28
CA LEU A 51 2.71 -12.68 -2.04
C LEU A 51 1.18 -12.64 -1.97
N HIS A 52 0.57 -11.57 -2.48
CA HIS A 52 -0.88 -11.47 -2.54
C HIS A 52 -1.51 -12.53 -3.43
N ALA A 53 -0.92 -12.77 -4.60
CA ALA A 53 -1.39 -13.78 -5.56
C ALA A 53 -1.38 -15.21 -5.00
N VAL A 54 -0.55 -15.51 -4.00
CA VAL A 54 -0.48 -16.84 -3.35
C VAL A 54 -1.26 -16.93 -2.04
N GLY A 55 -2.15 -15.96 -1.75
CA GLY A 55 -3.11 -16.04 -0.66
C GLY A 55 -2.81 -15.18 0.58
N ASN A 56 -1.72 -14.39 0.59
CA ASN A 56 -1.52 -13.41 1.66
C ASN A 56 -2.41 -12.17 1.40
N LEU A 57 -3.39 -11.94 2.26
CA LEU A 57 -4.25 -10.77 2.12
C LEU A 57 -3.42 -9.53 2.45
N HIS A 58 -3.28 -8.60 1.51
CA HIS A 58 -2.59 -7.35 1.75
C HIS A 58 -3.53 -6.16 1.70
N ARG A 59 -3.37 -5.24 2.65
CA ARG A 59 -4.02 -3.93 2.65
C ARG A 59 -3.01 -2.81 2.86
N VAL A 60 -3.39 -1.61 2.43
CA VAL A 60 -2.52 -0.44 2.36
C VAL A 60 -3.07 0.71 3.20
N VAL A 61 -2.19 1.32 3.97
CA VAL A 61 -2.46 2.54 4.75
C VAL A 61 -1.56 3.68 4.29
N ALA A 62 -2.02 4.92 4.45
CA ALA A 62 -1.25 6.11 4.11
C ALA A 62 -0.46 6.66 5.31
N GLU A 63 -0.84 6.27 6.51
CA GLU A 63 -0.25 6.70 7.76
C GLU A 63 0.93 5.79 8.16
N PRO A 64 1.98 6.34 8.79
CA PRO A 64 3.07 5.53 9.32
C PRO A 64 2.55 4.48 10.31
N ILE A 65 3.02 3.24 10.15
CA ILE A 65 2.67 2.12 11.03
C ILE A 65 3.89 1.58 11.75
N GLN A 66 3.69 1.21 13.02
CA GLN A 66 4.66 0.45 13.78
C GLN A 66 4.76 -0.96 13.19
N GLN A 67 5.98 -1.48 13.02
CA GLN A 67 6.14 -2.87 12.60
C GLN A 67 5.75 -3.82 13.74
N LEU A 68 4.59 -4.44 13.59
CA LEU A 68 4.02 -5.47 14.45
C LEU A 68 3.85 -6.77 13.64
N LEU A 69 4.27 -7.89 14.22
CA LEU A 69 3.94 -9.23 13.71
C LEU A 69 3.22 -10.00 14.82
N VAL A 70 2.11 -10.66 14.50
CA VAL A 70 1.40 -11.54 15.44
C VAL A 70 1.33 -12.93 14.84
N PHE A 71 1.71 -13.93 15.63
CA PHE A 71 1.70 -15.34 15.26
C PHE A 71 0.76 -16.12 16.16
N ASP A 72 -0.12 -16.91 15.55
CA ASP A 72 -1.05 -17.84 16.19
C ASP A 72 -1.87 -17.25 17.34
N ARG A 73 -2.07 -15.92 17.31
CA ARG A 73 -2.69 -15.14 18.40
C ARG A 73 -2.06 -15.39 19.78
N ALA A 74 -0.80 -15.80 19.82
CA ALA A 74 -0.09 -16.25 21.03
C ALA A 74 1.27 -15.56 21.23
N VAL A 75 1.87 -15.02 20.17
CA VAL A 75 3.14 -14.27 20.26
C VAL A 75 3.08 -13.06 19.35
N ALA A 76 3.45 -11.89 19.86
CA ALA A 76 3.64 -10.69 19.07
C ALA A 76 5.09 -10.20 19.11
N PHE A 77 5.58 -9.70 17.98
CA PHE A 77 6.87 -9.03 17.85
C PHE A 77 6.63 -7.59 17.46
N VAL A 78 7.13 -6.66 18.26
CA VAL A 78 7.10 -5.23 17.95
C VAL A 78 8.55 -4.80 17.72
N ARG A 79 8.84 -4.24 16.53
CA ARG A 79 10.15 -3.62 16.31
C ARG A 79 10.29 -2.46 17.29
N ILE A 80 11.40 -2.38 18.01
CA ILE A 80 11.75 -1.19 18.76
C ILE A 80 12.88 -0.50 17.99
N THR A 81 12.60 0.68 17.46
CA THR A 81 13.64 1.54 16.87
C THR A 81 14.31 2.28 18.03
N PRO A 82 15.63 2.16 18.26
CA PRO A 82 16.26 2.84 19.38
C PRO A 82 16.52 4.30 19.04
N VAL A 83 16.42 5.14 20.05
CA VAL A 83 17.33 6.28 20.19
C VAL A 83 18.71 5.67 20.50
N ALA A 84 19.69 5.93 19.65
CA ALA A 84 21.12 5.62 19.79
C ALA A 84 21.67 4.26 19.28
N TYR A 85 21.48 3.05 19.83
CA TYR A 85 22.23 1.87 19.32
C TYR A 85 21.47 0.52 19.41
N SER A 86 21.44 -0.19 18.26
CA SER A 86 20.93 -1.55 17.99
C SER A 86 19.40 -1.78 17.89
N PRO A 87 18.86 -2.12 16.70
CA PRO A 87 17.42 -2.42 16.56
C PRO A 87 17.03 -3.63 17.42
N GLY A 88 16.17 -3.38 18.41
CA GLY A 88 15.58 -4.42 19.26
C GLY A 88 14.23 -4.90 18.74
N ALA A 89 13.80 -6.06 19.20
CA ALA A 89 12.42 -6.52 19.05
C ALA A 89 11.86 -6.81 20.44
N LEU A 90 10.71 -6.23 20.75
CA LEU A 90 9.93 -6.63 21.92
C LEU A 90 9.14 -7.89 21.56
N VAL A 91 9.29 -8.94 22.37
CA VAL A 91 8.48 -10.16 22.26
C VAL A 91 7.43 -10.14 23.34
N ILE A 92 6.16 -10.19 22.94
CA ILE A 92 5.00 -10.13 23.83
C ILE A 92 4.31 -11.49 23.78
N ARG A 93 4.15 -12.10 24.96
CA ARG A 93 3.43 -13.38 25.15
C ARG A 93 2.22 -13.25 26.09
N GLN A 94 2.04 -12.08 26.71
CA GLN A 94 0.92 -11.85 27.61
C GLN A 94 -0.38 -11.76 26.83
N GLN A 95 -1.34 -12.64 27.13
CA GLN A 95 -2.55 -12.81 26.33
C GLN A 95 -3.39 -11.54 26.21
N SER A 96 -3.55 -10.77 27.29
CA SER A 96 -4.31 -9.51 27.27
C SER A 96 -3.71 -8.50 26.30
N LEU A 97 -2.39 -8.32 26.32
CA LEU A 97 -1.70 -7.43 25.40
C LEU A 97 -1.80 -7.91 23.96
N ILE A 98 -1.72 -9.22 23.73
CA ILE A 98 -1.88 -9.79 22.38
C ILE A 98 -3.28 -9.52 21.85
N THR A 99 -4.32 -9.73 22.66
CA THR A 99 -5.71 -9.42 22.28
C THR A 99 -5.85 -7.95 21.89
N THR A 100 -5.35 -7.02 22.70
CA THR A 100 -5.40 -5.58 22.38
C THR A 100 -4.66 -5.24 21.08
N LEU A 101 -3.49 -5.84 20.83
CA LEU A 101 -2.75 -5.65 19.58
C LEU A 101 -3.48 -6.20 18.36
N ILE A 102 -4.17 -7.34 18.52
CA ILE A 102 -5.02 -7.90 17.47
C ILE A 102 -6.20 -6.98 17.20
N ASP A 103 -6.86 -6.46 18.23
CA ASP A 103 -8.00 -5.54 18.05
C ASP A 103 -7.56 -4.26 17.33
N LEU A 104 -6.40 -3.71 17.69
CA LEU A 104 -5.81 -2.57 16.97
C LEU A 104 -5.48 -2.91 15.52
N PHE A 105 -4.95 -4.11 15.27
CA PHE A 105 -4.71 -4.61 13.92
C PHE A 105 -6.00 -4.71 13.13
N GLU A 106 -7.06 -5.31 13.67
CA GLU A 106 -8.35 -5.49 12.97
C GLU A 106 -9.04 -4.15 12.69
N GLN A 107 -8.96 -3.17 13.61
CA GLN A 107 -9.44 -1.81 13.37
C GLN A 107 -8.66 -1.09 12.26
N THR A 108 -7.35 -1.30 12.21
CA THR A 108 -6.50 -0.75 11.14
C THR A 108 -6.78 -1.46 9.82
N TRP A 109 -6.94 -2.78 9.86
CA TRP A 109 -7.27 -3.62 8.72
C TRP A 109 -8.57 -3.20 8.07
N ALA A 110 -9.62 -2.96 8.86
CA ALA A 110 -10.94 -2.56 8.38
C ALA A 110 -10.90 -1.26 7.56
N ARG A 111 -10.08 -0.28 7.97
CA ARG A 111 -9.90 1.03 7.32
C ARG A 111 -8.85 1.02 6.21
N ALA A 112 -8.00 0.00 6.16
CA ALA A 112 -6.95 -0.09 5.16
C ALA A 112 -7.54 -0.48 3.79
N ARG A 113 -6.96 0.09 2.73
CA ARG A 113 -7.39 -0.12 1.34
C ARG A 113 -6.88 -1.42 0.79
N GLU A 114 -7.56 -2.01 -0.19
CA GLU A 114 -7.04 -3.22 -0.83
C GLU A 114 -5.84 -2.91 -1.73
N VAL A 115 -4.81 -3.77 -1.70
CA VAL A 115 -3.64 -3.64 -2.61
C VAL A 115 -4.04 -3.71 -4.09
N THR A 116 -5.13 -4.40 -4.38
CA THR A 116 -5.71 -4.58 -5.71
C THR A 116 -6.52 -3.38 -6.17
N GLU A 117 -6.75 -2.37 -5.32
CA GLU A 117 -7.48 -1.17 -5.74
C GLU A 117 -6.77 -0.50 -6.92
N PRO A 118 -7.48 -0.23 -8.03
CA PRO A 118 -6.89 0.35 -9.24
C PRO A 118 -6.11 1.64 -8.97
N THR A 119 -6.58 2.45 -8.02
CA THR A 119 -5.97 3.72 -7.63
C THR A 119 -4.63 3.58 -6.93
N HIS A 120 -4.25 2.38 -6.48
CA HIS A 120 -2.94 2.15 -5.89
C HIS A 120 -1.80 2.47 -6.88
N ARG A 121 -2.02 2.24 -8.18
CA ARG A 121 -1.00 2.47 -9.23
C ARG A 121 -0.74 3.95 -9.52
N LEU A 122 -1.57 4.84 -9.00
CA LEU A 122 -1.44 6.28 -9.21
C LEU A 122 -0.31 6.84 -8.35
N THR A 123 0.44 7.79 -8.89
CA THR A 123 1.40 8.60 -8.12
C THR A 123 0.66 9.52 -7.15
N PRO A 124 1.34 10.06 -6.11
CA PRO A 124 0.73 11.07 -5.23
C PRO A 124 0.09 12.23 -6.01
N ARG A 125 0.79 12.75 -7.03
CA ARG A 125 0.30 13.86 -7.86
C ARG A 125 -0.92 13.49 -8.71
N GLU A 126 -0.94 12.29 -9.28
CA GLU A 126 -2.11 11.80 -10.01
C GLU A 126 -3.32 11.58 -9.11
N ARG A 127 -3.10 11.18 -7.85
CA ARG A 127 -4.17 11.11 -6.84
C ARG A 127 -4.71 12.47 -6.46
N GLU A 128 -3.84 13.47 -6.23
CA GLU A 128 -4.26 14.85 -5.97
C GLU A 128 -5.12 15.39 -7.11
N VAL A 129 -4.66 15.20 -8.36
CA VAL A 129 -5.44 15.57 -9.56
C VAL A 129 -6.79 14.86 -9.58
N LEU A 130 -6.81 13.54 -9.38
CA LEU A 130 -8.06 12.76 -9.41
C LEU A 130 -9.02 13.12 -8.27
N GLY A 131 -8.50 13.45 -7.09
CA GLY A 131 -9.28 13.93 -5.95
C GLY A 131 -9.98 15.26 -6.24
N LEU A 132 -9.26 16.25 -6.79
CA LEU A 132 -9.86 17.51 -7.20
C LEU A 132 -10.88 17.32 -8.34
N ILE A 133 -10.65 16.38 -9.24
CA ILE A 133 -11.63 16.02 -10.28
C ILE A 133 -12.90 15.41 -9.64
N ALA A 134 -12.74 14.57 -8.61
CA ALA A 134 -13.86 13.98 -7.88
C ALA A 134 -14.67 15.02 -7.10
N GLU A 135 -14.05 16.14 -6.69
CA GLU A 135 -14.75 17.33 -6.17
C GLU A 135 -15.50 18.14 -7.26
N GLY A 136 -15.43 17.71 -8.53
CA GLY A 136 -16.08 18.39 -9.65
C GLY A 136 -15.29 19.56 -10.23
N ARG A 137 -13.98 19.69 -9.93
CA ARG A 137 -13.16 20.80 -10.43
C ARG A 137 -12.86 20.67 -11.94
N SER A 138 -12.90 21.81 -12.64
CA SER A 138 -12.41 21.93 -14.02
C SER A 138 -10.89 21.81 -14.09
N ASN A 139 -10.33 21.50 -15.27
CA ASN A 139 -8.86 21.44 -15.43
C ASN A 139 -8.18 22.77 -15.07
N SER A 140 -8.79 23.91 -15.40
CA SER A 140 -8.30 25.24 -15.03
C SER A 140 -8.30 25.47 -13.51
N ALA A 141 -9.29 24.95 -12.78
CA ALA A 141 -9.34 25.01 -11.33
C ALA A 141 -8.30 24.07 -10.69
N VAL A 142 -8.12 22.85 -11.21
CA VAL A 142 -7.08 21.91 -10.77
C VAL A 142 -5.68 22.49 -10.99
N ALA A 143 -5.45 23.07 -12.17
CA ALA A 143 -4.19 23.71 -12.54
C ALA A 143 -3.80 24.81 -11.54
N ARG A 144 -4.75 25.69 -11.20
CA ARG A 144 -4.56 26.74 -10.18
C ARG A 144 -4.31 26.14 -8.79
N ALA A 145 -5.10 25.17 -8.37
CA ALA A 145 -4.97 24.55 -7.04
C ALA A 145 -3.60 23.88 -6.83
N LEU A 146 -3.03 23.27 -7.87
CA LEU A 146 -1.76 22.56 -7.81
C LEU A 146 -0.55 23.37 -8.31
N SER A 147 -0.77 24.62 -8.71
CA SER A 147 0.25 25.51 -9.32
C SER A 147 0.97 24.89 -10.51
N ILE A 148 0.21 24.30 -11.45
CA ILE A 148 0.69 23.70 -12.71
C ILE A 148 -0.12 24.21 -13.91
N THR A 149 0.29 23.88 -15.13
CA THR A 149 -0.46 24.24 -16.34
C THR A 149 -1.63 23.29 -16.62
N GLU A 150 -2.65 23.74 -17.35
CA GLU A 150 -3.74 22.86 -17.80
C GLU A 150 -3.26 21.71 -18.68
N ALA A 151 -2.21 21.95 -19.48
CA ALA A 151 -1.55 20.90 -20.26
C ALA A 151 -0.93 19.82 -19.35
N ALA A 152 -0.34 20.22 -18.22
CA ALA A 152 0.19 19.27 -17.23
C ALA A 152 -0.94 18.47 -16.55
N VAL A 153 -2.07 19.11 -16.23
CA VAL A 153 -3.27 18.39 -15.75
C VAL A 153 -3.72 17.36 -16.78
N GLY A 154 -3.80 17.74 -18.06
CA GLY A 154 -4.15 16.82 -19.15
C GLY A 154 -3.22 15.60 -19.22
N LYS A 155 -1.91 15.79 -19.06
CA LYS A 155 -0.92 14.69 -19.00
C LYS A 155 -1.17 13.77 -17.80
N HIS A 156 -1.42 14.32 -16.61
CA HIS A 156 -1.75 13.50 -15.43
C HIS A 156 -3.04 12.71 -15.63
N VAL A 157 -4.09 13.33 -16.18
CA VAL A 157 -5.38 12.65 -16.45
C VAL A 157 -5.20 11.52 -17.47
N ALA A 158 -4.45 11.75 -18.55
CA ALA A 158 -4.16 10.71 -19.53
C ALA A 158 -3.39 9.52 -18.89
N SER A 159 -2.40 9.82 -18.05
CA SER A 159 -1.66 8.80 -17.30
C SER A 159 -2.57 8.01 -16.33
N VAL A 160 -3.49 8.69 -15.64
CA VAL A 160 -4.50 8.06 -14.77
C VAL A 160 -5.33 7.05 -15.57
N PHE A 161 -5.85 7.42 -16.74
CA PHE A 161 -6.65 6.50 -17.55
C PHE A 161 -5.89 5.24 -17.94
N VAL A 162 -4.63 5.38 -18.33
CA VAL A 162 -3.77 4.23 -18.65
C VAL A 162 -3.55 3.35 -17.42
N LYS A 163 -3.24 3.95 -16.27
CA LYS A 163 -2.93 3.22 -15.03
C LYS A 163 -4.14 2.52 -14.42
N LEU A 164 -5.32 3.09 -14.60
CA LEU A 164 -6.60 2.52 -14.22
C LEU A 164 -7.16 1.56 -15.28
N GLU A 165 -6.44 1.34 -16.39
CA GLU A 165 -6.85 0.46 -17.49
C GLU A 165 -8.24 0.83 -18.04
N LEU A 166 -8.49 2.14 -18.21
CA LEU A 166 -9.77 2.67 -18.72
C LEU A 166 -9.72 2.84 -20.25
N PRO A 167 -10.28 1.90 -21.03
CA PRO A 167 -10.26 1.97 -22.49
C PRO A 167 -11.04 3.18 -23.01
N ALA A 168 -10.67 3.66 -24.20
CA ALA A 168 -11.48 4.64 -24.91
C ALA A 168 -12.66 3.91 -25.57
N THR A 169 -13.82 3.96 -24.93
CA THR A 169 -15.09 3.48 -25.47
C THR A 169 -15.91 4.67 -25.96
N GLN A 170 -16.80 4.46 -26.93
CA GLN A 170 -17.71 5.52 -27.39
C GLN A 170 -18.84 5.78 -26.39
N ASP A 171 -19.19 4.77 -25.59
CA ASP A 171 -20.37 4.81 -24.72
C ASP A 171 -20.05 5.26 -23.27
N ASP A 172 -18.78 5.27 -22.85
CA ASP A 172 -18.41 5.63 -21.47
C ASP A 172 -17.58 6.91 -21.35
N ASN A 173 -17.91 7.71 -20.33
CA ASN A 173 -17.08 8.84 -19.93
C ASN A 173 -15.93 8.38 -19.03
N ARG A 174 -14.72 8.22 -19.59
CA ARG A 174 -13.52 7.80 -18.83
C ARG A 174 -13.21 8.65 -17.60
N ARG A 175 -13.54 9.94 -17.61
CA ARG A 175 -13.33 10.82 -16.45
C ARG A 175 -14.27 10.42 -15.31
N VAL A 176 -15.53 10.14 -15.61
CA VAL A 176 -16.50 9.62 -14.62
C VAL A 176 -16.08 8.25 -14.13
N LEU A 177 -15.64 7.35 -15.01
CA LEU A 177 -15.13 6.02 -14.60
C LEU A 177 -13.93 6.12 -13.66
N ALA A 178 -12.99 7.03 -13.95
CA ALA A 178 -11.84 7.29 -13.07
C ALA A 178 -12.27 7.81 -11.69
N VAL A 179 -13.26 8.72 -11.64
CA VAL A 179 -13.83 9.21 -10.38
C VAL A 179 -14.53 8.09 -9.61
N LEU A 180 -15.34 7.26 -10.27
CA LEU A 180 -16.00 6.13 -9.63
C LEU A 180 -15.00 5.08 -9.12
N ALA A 181 -13.90 4.85 -9.84
CA ALA A 181 -12.81 4.02 -9.36
C ALA A 181 -12.13 4.62 -8.13
N TYR A 182 -11.95 5.95 -8.09
CA TYR A 182 -11.42 6.67 -6.95
C TYR A 182 -12.33 6.61 -5.72
N LEU A 183 -13.62 6.92 -5.89
CA LEU A 183 -14.58 6.93 -4.80
C LEU A 183 -14.82 5.52 -4.22
N ARG A 184 -14.80 4.46 -5.05
CA ARG A 184 -14.89 3.08 -4.55
C ARG A 184 -13.71 2.66 -3.66
N GLY A 185 -12.54 3.27 -3.82
CA GLY A 185 -11.37 3.07 -2.95
C GLY A 185 -11.23 4.12 -1.83
N ALA A 186 -11.97 5.23 -1.90
CA ALA A 186 -11.94 6.30 -0.90
C ALA A 186 -13.11 6.21 0.11
N ALA A 187 -14.26 5.67 -0.31
CA ALA A 187 -15.43 5.46 0.52
C ALA A 187 -15.45 4.04 1.08
N ARG A 188 -14.78 3.83 2.22
CA ARG A 188 -15.04 2.73 3.15
C ARG A 188 -14.53 3.06 4.55
#